data_AF-A0A5J5SN73-F1
#
_entry.id   AF-A0A5J5SN73-F1
#
_cell.length_a   1.000
_cell.length_b   1.000
_cell.length_c   1.000
_cell.angle_alpha   90.00
_cell.angle_beta   90.00
_cell.angle_gamma   90.00
#
_symmetry.space_group_name_H-M   'P 1'
#
loop_
_entity.id
_entity.type
_entity.pdbx_description
1 polymer ?
#
loop_
_entity_poly.entity_id
_entity_poly.type
_entity_poly.pdbx_seq_one_letter_code
_entity_poly.pdbx_strand_id
1 'polypeptide(L)'
;MEKLKQAVKEIAYYRHQAKFSKLHLSLIPFLSLASSLYGALLYIRQSLYRSGFFSKNRLPVPVISVGNLTWGGNGKTPMAEFIAKRLADYGISPLILTRHWSLCRDLEIVMINGLMPWGNCKLLPLGPLREPLIAIKRANIAVVHHADLVLEQKLKDIKLVVQEIKESLPIFYTRMTPSYFFELRNISKKMHLGAVLNAVVLCVSAIGSPYAFVRAMEKIGPLFVDRFDFSDHYSFQLKICFPCNHVLVS
;
A
#
# COMPACT_ATOMS: atom_id res chain seq x y z
N MET A 1 17.04 4.69 -16.28
CA MET A 1 16.59 4.06 -15.02
C MET A 1 15.11 3.72 -15.00
N GLU A 2 14.21 4.56 -15.54
CA GLU A 2 12.77 4.34 -15.40
C GLU A 2 12.24 3.05 -16.06
N LYS A 3 12.73 2.70 -17.26
CA LYS A 3 12.42 1.42 -17.92
C LYS A 3 12.80 0.19 -17.08
N LEU A 4 13.91 0.26 -16.34
CA LEU A 4 14.37 -0.81 -15.46
C LEU A 4 13.47 -0.94 -14.22
N LYS A 5 13.14 0.19 -13.58
CA LYS A 5 12.20 0.21 -12.44
C LYS A 5 10.83 -0.35 -12.83
N GLN A 6 10.35 0.01 -14.02
CA GLN A 6 9.09 -0.50 -14.54
C GLN A 6 9.15 -2.00 -14.81
N ALA A 7 10.21 -2.50 -15.46
CA ALA A 7 10.40 -3.93 -15.66
C ALA A 7 10.45 -4.71 -14.34
N VAL A 8 11.16 -4.21 -13.31
CA VAL A 8 11.21 -4.83 -11.98
C VAL A 8 9.81 -4.85 -11.33
N LYS A 9 9.05 -3.75 -11.44
CA LYS A 9 7.67 -3.67 -10.92
C LYS A 9 6.75 -4.66 -11.62
N GLU A 10 6.90 -4.81 -12.94
CA GLU A 10 6.14 -5.78 -13.74
C GLU A 10 6.48 -7.22 -13.33
N ILE A 11 7.77 -7.57 -13.19
CA ILE A 11 8.21 -8.89 -12.71
C ILE A 11 7.65 -9.19 -11.32
N ALA A 12 7.66 -8.20 -10.41
CA ALA A 12 7.21 -8.38 -9.04
C ALA A 12 5.69 -8.64 -8.94
N TYR A 13 4.87 -7.98 -9.76
CA TYR A 13 3.42 -8.05 -9.62
C TYR A 13 2.70 -8.95 -10.63
N TYR A 14 3.27 -9.24 -11.80
CA TYR A 14 2.65 -10.13 -12.78
C TYR A 14 3.11 -11.58 -12.63
N ARG A 15 2.13 -12.47 -12.38
CA ARG A 15 2.37 -13.92 -12.20
C ARG A 15 2.54 -14.67 -13.53
N HIS A 16 1.97 -14.15 -14.63
CA HIS A 16 2.08 -14.75 -15.96
C HIS A 16 3.22 -14.14 -16.76
N GLN A 17 4.27 -14.93 -17.00
CA GLN A 17 5.48 -14.55 -17.73
C GLN A 17 5.30 -14.48 -19.27
N ALA A 18 4.10 -14.80 -19.77
CA ALA A 18 3.83 -15.01 -21.20
C ALA A 18 4.03 -13.77 -22.10
N LYS A 19 4.24 -12.58 -21.53
CA LYS A 19 4.48 -11.32 -22.27
C LYS A 19 5.80 -10.63 -21.92
N PHE A 20 6.73 -11.34 -21.29
CA PHE A 20 7.99 -10.75 -20.86
C PHE A 20 8.94 -10.53 -22.04
N SER A 21 9.39 -9.28 -22.21
CA SER A 21 10.41 -8.95 -23.22
C SER A 21 11.78 -9.55 -22.85
N LYS A 22 12.72 -9.60 -23.78
CA LYS A 22 14.09 -10.11 -23.55
C LYS A 22 14.78 -9.46 -22.32
N LEU A 23 14.48 -8.19 -22.05
CA LEU A 23 14.98 -7.47 -20.86
C LEU A 23 14.48 -8.10 -19.55
N HIS A 24 13.20 -8.48 -19.49
CA HIS A 24 12.62 -9.10 -18.29
C HIS A 24 13.29 -10.44 -18.00
N LEU A 25 13.45 -11.28 -19.03
CA LEU A 25 14.07 -12.60 -18.92
C LEU A 25 15.54 -12.52 -18.47
N SER A 26 16.29 -11.53 -18.96
CA SER A 26 17.68 -11.32 -18.54
C SER A 26 17.81 -10.85 -17.08
N LEU A 27 16.82 -10.13 -16.54
CA LEU A 27 16.85 -9.62 -15.17
C LEU A 27 16.46 -10.68 -14.12
N ILE A 28 15.60 -11.63 -14.47
CA ILE A 28 15.11 -12.68 -13.54
C ILE A 28 16.23 -13.42 -12.80
N PRO A 29 17.29 -13.97 -13.43
CA PRO A 29 18.32 -14.72 -12.71
C PRO A 29 19.07 -13.83 -11.69
N PHE A 30 19.38 -12.58 -12.07
CA PHE A 30 20.02 -11.63 -11.17
C PHE A 30 19.11 -11.26 -9.99
N LEU A 31 17.84 -10.95 -10.26
CA LEU A 31 16.85 -10.64 -9.23
C LEU A 31 16.58 -11.84 -8.31
N SER A 32 16.61 -13.06 -8.85
CA SER A 32 16.45 -14.32 -8.10
C SER A 32 17.60 -14.53 -7.13
N LEU A 33 18.84 -14.37 -7.59
CA LEU A 33 20.01 -14.46 -6.72
C LEU A 33 19.96 -13.40 -5.61
N ALA A 34 19.66 -12.14 -5.97
CA ALA A 34 19.50 -11.07 -5.00
C ALA A 34 18.36 -11.35 -3.99
N SER A 35 17.27 -11.97 -4.44
CA SER A 35 16.13 -12.32 -3.59
C SER A 35 16.45 -13.45 -2.61
N SER A 36 17.25 -14.44 -3.06
CA SER A 36 17.76 -15.50 -2.20
C SER A 36 18.67 -14.94 -1.10
N LEU A 37 19.61 -14.06 -1.46
CA LEU A 37 20.49 -13.38 -0.50
C LEU A 37 19.70 -12.52 0.50
N TYR A 38 18.72 -11.76 0.02
CA TYR A 38 17.82 -10.98 0.87
C TYR A 38 17.03 -11.88 1.83
N GLY A 39 16.52 -13.02 1.36
CA GLY A 39 15.86 -14.03 2.18
C GLY A 39 16.76 -14.61 3.27
N ALA A 40 18.01 -14.95 2.94
CA ALA A 40 19.00 -15.44 3.90
C ALA A 40 19.30 -14.40 4.98
N LEU A 41 19.50 -13.13 4.59
CA LEU A 41 19.74 -12.03 5.53
C LEU A 41 18.53 -11.79 6.45
N LEU A 42 17.31 -11.88 5.93
CA LEU A 42 16.09 -11.81 6.74
C LEU A 42 16.00 -12.97 7.73
N TYR A 43 16.33 -14.18 7.30
CA TYR A 43 16.32 -15.35 8.16
C TYR A 43 17.33 -15.20 9.31
N ILE A 44 18.57 -14.80 9.00
CA ILE A 44 19.61 -14.51 9.99
C ILE A 44 19.13 -13.44 10.97
N ARG A 45 18.61 -12.32 10.44
CA ARG A 45 18.05 -11.24 11.26
C ARG A 45 16.96 -11.76 12.18
N GLN A 46 15.99 -12.51 11.67
CA GLN A 46 14.89 -13.05 12.47
C GLN A 46 15.40 -14.02 13.54
N SER A 47 16.40 -14.83 13.23
CA SER A 47 17.07 -15.71 14.19
C SER A 47 17.70 -14.94 15.35
N LEU A 48 18.42 -13.84 15.05
CA LEU A 48 19.02 -12.97 16.08
C LEU A 48 17.98 -12.28 16.99
N TYR A 49 16.82 -11.91 16.46
CA TYR A 49 15.73 -11.37 17.28
C TYR A 49 15.02 -12.45 18.13
N ARG A 50 15.01 -13.71 17.65
CA ARG A 50 14.45 -14.85 18.41
C ARG A 50 15.39 -15.33 19.50
N SER A 51 16.70 -15.27 19.28
CA SER A 51 17.72 -15.64 20.28
C SER A 51 17.91 -14.62 21.40
N GLY A 52 17.17 -13.49 21.36
CA GLY A 52 17.26 -12.44 22.38
C GLY A 52 18.52 -11.57 22.28
N PHE A 53 19.31 -11.70 21.21
CA PHE A 53 20.54 -10.93 21.03
C PHE A 53 20.28 -9.41 20.88
N PHE A 54 19.11 -9.03 20.36
CA PHE A 54 18.67 -7.64 20.31
C PHE A 54 17.64 -7.35 21.42
N SER A 55 17.92 -6.34 22.24
CA SER A 55 16.99 -5.87 23.26
C SER A 55 15.70 -5.35 22.62
N LYS A 56 14.56 -5.79 23.15
CA LYS A 56 13.24 -5.23 22.81
C LYS A 56 12.88 -4.22 23.87
N ASN A 57 12.79 -2.95 23.49
CA ASN A 57 12.38 -1.90 24.40
C ASN A 57 10.85 -1.87 24.46
N ARG A 58 10.28 -1.94 25.67
CA ARG A 58 8.85 -1.72 25.90
C ARG A 58 8.65 -0.29 26.37
N LEU A 59 7.70 0.42 25.77
CA LEU A 59 7.30 1.72 26.25
C LEU A 59 6.33 1.56 27.44
N PRO A 60 6.24 2.56 28.34
CA PRO A 60 5.26 2.56 29.43
C PRO A 60 3.81 2.73 28.94
N VAL A 61 3.60 2.94 27.64
CA VAL A 61 2.30 3.12 27.00
C VAL A 61 2.00 1.98 26.02
N PRO A 62 0.72 1.62 25.79
CA PRO A 62 0.35 0.63 24.79
C PRO A 62 0.79 1.01 23.38
N VAL A 63 1.28 0.04 22.61
CA VAL A 63 1.81 0.26 21.26
C VAL A 63 1.02 -0.54 20.22
N ILE A 64 0.41 0.19 19.28
CA ILE A 64 -0.24 -0.38 18.09
C ILE A 64 0.70 -0.22 16.89
N SER A 65 0.99 -1.33 16.21
CA SER A 65 1.81 -1.32 14.99
C SER A 65 0.95 -1.56 13.75
N VAL A 66 1.02 -0.65 12.78
CA VAL A 66 0.38 -0.81 11.46
C VAL A 66 1.45 -1.15 10.43
N GLY A 67 1.54 -2.43 10.07
CA GLY A 67 2.53 -2.98 9.16
C GLY A 67 1.95 -3.39 7.80
N ASN A 68 2.82 -3.74 6.88
CA ASN A 68 2.46 -4.42 5.62
C ASN A 68 3.57 -5.39 5.24
N LEU A 69 3.27 -6.36 4.37
CA LEU A 69 4.24 -7.33 3.89
C LEU A 69 4.84 -6.98 2.55
N THR A 70 4.19 -6.14 1.75
CA THR A 70 4.68 -5.75 0.42
C THR A 70 5.28 -4.35 0.41
N TRP A 71 6.13 -4.04 -0.57
CA TRP A 71 6.39 -2.65 -0.95
C TRP A 71 5.20 -2.02 -1.71
N GLY A 72 5.08 -0.68 -1.68
CA GLY A 72 4.01 0.06 -2.35
C GLY A 72 2.91 0.57 -1.41
N GLY A 73 1.94 1.29 -1.98
CA GLY A 73 0.81 1.89 -1.27
C GLY A 73 -0.15 0.83 -0.74
N ASN A 74 -0.09 0.55 0.56
CA ASN A 74 -0.95 -0.43 1.24
C ASN A 74 -1.91 0.22 2.26
N GLY A 75 -2.14 1.53 2.17
CA GLY A 75 -3.08 2.22 3.07
C GLY A 75 -2.61 2.38 4.52
N LYS A 76 -1.33 2.17 4.83
CA LYS A 76 -0.81 2.30 6.21
C LYS A 76 -1.00 3.69 6.80
N THR A 77 -0.68 4.73 6.03
CA THR A 77 -0.80 6.13 6.49
C THR A 77 -2.26 6.50 6.76
N PRO A 78 -3.22 6.25 5.83
CA PRO A 78 -4.64 6.43 6.12
C PRO A 78 -5.15 5.60 7.31
N MET A 79 -4.67 4.37 7.48
CA MET A 79 -5.06 3.54 8.63
C MET A 79 -4.52 4.10 9.95
N ALA A 80 -3.27 4.54 9.98
CA ALA A 80 -2.68 5.16 11.17
C ALA A 80 -3.44 6.44 11.55
N GLU A 81 -3.79 7.27 10.55
CA GLU A 81 -4.62 8.45 10.76
C GLU A 81 -6.03 8.10 11.26
N PHE A 82 -6.67 7.08 10.67
CA PHE A 82 -7.98 6.60 11.10
C PHE A 82 -7.97 6.16 12.57
N ILE A 83 -6.99 5.35 12.97
CA ILE A 83 -6.84 4.90 14.36
C ILE A 83 -6.57 6.09 15.27
N ALA A 84 -5.69 7.00 14.87
CA ALA A 84 -5.34 8.16 15.68
C ALA A 84 -6.56 9.08 15.93
N LYS A 85 -7.35 9.36 14.89
CA LYS A 85 -8.59 10.15 15.01
C LYS A 85 -9.59 9.45 15.92
N ARG A 86 -9.80 8.14 15.75
CA ARG A 86 -10.74 7.38 16.59
C ARG A 86 -10.32 7.38 18.06
N LEU A 87 -9.03 7.26 18.36
CA LEU A 87 -8.53 7.35 19.73
C LEU A 87 -8.72 8.76 20.31
N ALA A 88 -8.47 9.80 19.52
CA ALA A 88 -8.71 11.18 19.91
C ALA A 88 -10.19 11.45 20.21
N ASP A 89 -11.11 10.88 19.45
CA ASP A 89 -12.56 10.96 19.71
C ASP A 89 -12.94 10.35 21.08
N TYR A 90 -12.16 9.39 21.59
CA TYR A 90 -12.29 8.82 22.94
C TYR A 90 -11.45 9.55 24.00
N GLY A 91 -10.86 10.71 23.68
CA GLY A 91 -10.05 11.50 24.60
C GLY A 91 -8.61 10.98 24.81
N ILE A 92 -8.17 10.00 24.02
CA ILE A 92 -6.80 9.46 24.08
C ILE A 92 -5.94 10.23 23.09
N SER A 93 -4.78 10.73 23.53
CA SER A 93 -3.82 11.44 22.66
C SER A 93 -2.75 10.47 22.12
N PRO A 94 -2.85 10.01 20.85
CA PRO A 94 -1.90 9.04 20.29
C PRO A 94 -0.59 9.72 19.83
N LEU A 95 0.54 9.02 20.00
CA LEU A 95 1.82 9.38 19.40
C LEU A 95 2.10 8.49 18.19
N ILE A 96 2.33 9.10 17.02
CA ILE A 96 2.64 8.36 15.78
C ILE A 96 4.16 8.24 15.62
N LEU A 97 4.67 7.00 15.63
CA LEU A 97 6.08 6.69 15.38
C LEU A 97 6.24 6.06 14.00
N THR A 98 7.26 6.47 13.24
CA THR A 98 7.59 5.86 11.95
C THR A 98 8.82 4.96 12.08
N ARG A 99 8.76 3.72 11.56
CA ARG A 99 9.89 2.75 11.44
C ARG A 99 10.69 2.45 12.71
N HIS A 100 10.12 1.69 13.65
CA HIS A 100 10.85 1.18 14.82
C HIS A 100 10.69 -0.35 14.95
N TRP A 101 11.77 -1.09 14.71
CA TRP A 101 11.77 -2.56 14.74
C TRP A 101 11.98 -3.15 16.13
N SER A 102 12.66 -2.41 17.01
CA SER A 102 13.09 -2.88 18.33
C SER A 102 12.07 -2.64 19.44
N LEU A 103 10.84 -2.23 19.08
CA LEU A 103 9.81 -1.88 20.05
C LEU A 103 8.85 -3.06 20.26
N CYS A 104 8.57 -3.40 21.52
CA CYS A 104 7.48 -4.32 21.85
C CYS A 104 6.14 -3.71 21.43
N ARG A 105 5.26 -4.53 20.86
CA ARG A 105 3.93 -4.13 20.37
C ARG A 105 2.89 -4.94 21.10
N ASP A 106 1.85 -4.28 21.58
CA ASP A 106 0.72 -4.93 22.24
C ASP A 106 -0.34 -5.35 21.20
N LEU A 107 -0.40 -4.67 20.04
CA LEU A 107 -1.28 -5.02 18.93
C LEU A 107 -0.59 -4.84 17.57
N GLU A 108 -0.58 -5.87 16.74
CA GLU A 108 -0.06 -5.82 15.36
C GLU A 108 -1.17 -5.94 14.32
N ILE A 109 -1.32 -4.90 13.48
CA ILE A 109 -2.23 -4.85 12.34
C ILE A 109 -1.43 -5.04 11.06
N VAL A 110 -1.77 -6.04 10.25
CA VAL A 110 -1.20 -6.23 8.91
C VAL A 110 -2.14 -5.68 7.84
N MET A 111 -1.67 -4.71 7.09
CA MET A 111 -2.36 -4.15 5.93
C MET A 111 -2.04 -4.98 4.67
N ILE A 112 -3.10 -5.36 3.96
CA ILE A 112 -3.06 -6.11 2.70
C ILE A 112 -3.73 -5.28 1.62
N ASN A 113 -3.05 -4.97 0.52
CA ASN A 113 -3.69 -4.28 -0.61
C ASN A 113 -4.56 -5.25 -1.42
N GLY A 114 -5.88 -5.04 -1.47
CA GLY A 114 -6.81 -5.90 -2.21
C GLY A 114 -6.53 -5.95 -3.71
N LEU A 115 -6.06 -4.85 -4.31
CA LEU A 115 -5.73 -4.79 -5.74
C LEU A 115 -4.52 -5.66 -6.08
N MET A 116 -3.50 -5.67 -5.23
CA MET A 116 -2.24 -6.38 -5.44
C MET A 116 -1.70 -6.96 -4.13
N PRO A 117 -2.30 -8.06 -3.61
CA PRO A 117 -2.04 -8.51 -2.24
C PRO A 117 -0.65 -9.12 -2.08
N TRP A 118 -0.25 -10.02 -2.99
CA TRP A 118 0.96 -10.85 -2.85
C TRP A 118 1.94 -10.74 -4.05
N GLY A 119 1.50 -10.12 -5.16
CA GLY A 119 2.21 -10.15 -6.45
C GLY A 119 2.59 -11.56 -6.91
N ASN A 120 3.85 -11.78 -7.23
CA ASN A 120 4.40 -13.09 -7.62
C ASN A 120 4.79 -14.01 -6.42
N CYS A 121 4.45 -13.61 -5.19
CA CYS A 121 4.77 -14.33 -3.94
C CYS A 121 6.28 -14.52 -3.68
N LYS A 122 7.17 -13.76 -4.33
CA LYS A 122 8.61 -13.78 -4.07
C LYS A 122 9.03 -12.60 -3.19
N LEU A 123 10.17 -12.77 -2.51
CA LEU A 123 10.77 -11.72 -1.71
C LEU A 123 11.41 -10.65 -2.61
N LEU A 124 11.64 -9.47 -2.05
CA LEU A 124 12.44 -8.44 -2.70
C LEU A 124 13.83 -8.99 -3.09
N PRO A 125 14.40 -8.56 -4.24
CA PRO A 125 13.81 -7.68 -5.25
C PRO A 125 13.03 -8.42 -6.36
N LEU A 126 13.01 -9.76 -6.36
CA LEU A 126 12.32 -10.55 -7.39
C LEU A 126 10.79 -10.39 -7.31
N GLY A 127 10.27 -10.22 -6.10
CA GLY A 127 8.86 -10.02 -5.83
C GLY A 127 8.62 -8.89 -4.83
N PRO A 128 7.35 -8.62 -4.50
CA PRO A 128 7.01 -7.45 -3.72
C PRO A 128 7.15 -7.66 -2.22
N LEU A 129 7.31 -8.91 -1.77
CA LEU A 129 7.30 -9.25 -0.35
C LEU A 129 8.60 -8.79 0.33
N ARG A 130 8.45 -7.96 1.35
CA ARG A 130 9.52 -7.56 2.27
C ARG A 130 9.86 -8.65 3.27
N GLU A 131 8.90 -9.54 3.53
CA GLU A 131 8.96 -10.66 4.46
C GLU A 131 8.09 -11.81 3.92
N PRO A 132 8.40 -13.08 4.23
CA PRO A 132 7.64 -14.21 3.70
C PRO A 132 6.18 -14.17 4.16
N LEU A 133 5.24 -14.72 3.39
CA LEU A 133 3.81 -14.69 3.74
C LEU A 133 3.50 -15.29 5.11
N ILE A 134 4.29 -16.29 5.55
CA ILE A 134 4.17 -16.87 6.89
C ILE A 134 4.32 -15.84 8.03
N ALA A 135 4.93 -14.68 7.74
CA ALA A 135 5.01 -13.55 8.65
C ALA A 135 3.64 -13.04 9.11
N ILE A 136 2.54 -13.30 8.39
CA ILE A 136 1.17 -12.96 8.81
C ILE A 136 0.84 -13.54 10.20
N LYS A 137 1.46 -14.65 10.61
CA LYS A 137 1.22 -15.29 11.92
C LYS A 137 1.38 -14.35 13.12
N ARG A 138 2.26 -13.34 13.03
CA ARG A 138 2.50 -12.35 14.09
C ARG A 138 1.36 -11.35 14.27
N ALA A 139 0.57 -11.13 13.23
CA ALA A 139 -0.49 -10.13 13.27
C ALA A 139 -1.61 -10.60 14.21
N ASN A 140 -2.22 -9.64 14.90
CA ASN A 140 -3.45 -9.85 15.66
C ASN A 140 -4.67 -9.54 14.80
N ILE A 141 -4.52 -8.65 13.81
CA ILE A 141 -5.59 -8.22 12.91
C ILE A 141 -5.04 -8.13 11.48
N ALA A 142 -5.79 -8.65 10.52
CA ALA A 142 -5.56 -8.39 9.09
C ALA A 142 -6.58 -7.36 8.58
N VAL A 143 -6.11 -6.40 7.79
CA VAL A 143 -6.98 -5.43 7.13
C VAL A 143 -6.71 -5.42 5.64
N VAL A 144 -7.76 -5.73 4.86
CA VAL A 144 -7.73 -5.64 3.40
C VAL A 144 -8.14 -4.22 2.99
N HIS A 145 -7.21 -3.51 2.37
CA HIS A 145 -7.39 -2.17 1.84
C HIS A 145 -7.88 -2.19 0.39
N HIS A 146 -8.62 -1.16 -0.02
CA HIS A 146 -9.28 -1.08 -1.33
C HIS A 146 -10.24 -2.26 -1.60
N ALA A 147 -10.89 -2.77 -0.56
CA ALA A 147 -11.79 -3.90 -0.68
C ALA A 147 -12.99 -3.61 -1.58
N ASP A 148 -13.40 -2.35 -1.67
CA ASP A 148 -14.49 -1.88 -2.54
C ASP A 148 -14.10 -1.75 -4.02
N LEU A 149 -12.81 -1.85 -4.35
CA LEU A 149 -12.28 -1.77 -5.72
C LEU A 149 -11.99 -3.14 -6.34
N VAL A 150 -12.33 -4.22 -5.65
CA VAL A 150 -12.05 -5.59 -6.08
C VAL A 150 -13.31 -6.45 -6.09
N LEU A 151 -13.30 -7.46 -6.96
CA LEU A 151 -14.37 -8.45 -7.03
C LEU A 151 -14.42 -9.28 -5.74
N GLU A 152 -15.62 -9.69 -5.36
CA GLU A 152 -15.85 -10.50 -4.16
C GLU A 152 -15.05 -11.81 -4.17
N GLN A 153 -14.91 -12.44 -5.35
CA GLN A 153 -14.09 -13.65 -5.51
C GLN A 153 -12.64 -13.42 -5.06
N LYS A 154 -12.05 -12.28 -5.44
CA LYS A 154 -10.67 -11.95 -5.06
C LYS A 154 -10.53 -11.71 -3.55
N LEU A 155 -11.56 -11.16 -2.90
CA LEU A 155 -11.59 -11.02 -1.44
C LEU A 155 -11.66 -12.39 -0.75
N LYS A 156 -12.41 -13.34 -1.31
CA LYS A 156 -12.46 -14.73 -0.83
C LYS A 156 -11.09 -15.40 -0.98
N ASP A 157 -10.41 -15.22 -2.12
CA ASP A 157 -9.08 -15.77 -2.34
C ASP A 157 -8.05 -15.21 -1.34
N ILE A 158 -8.08 -13.90 -1.07
CA ILE A 158 -7.23 -13.26 -0.06
C ILE A 158 -7.53 -13.83 1.33
N LYS A 159 -8.82 -13.98 1.66
CA LYS A 159 -9.27 -14.53 2.95
C LYS A 159 -8.77 -15.96 3.15
N LEU A 160 -8.89 -16.82 2.14
CA LEU A 160 -8.41 -18.20 2.18
C LEU A 160 -6.91 -18.27 2.48
N VAL A 161 -6.09 -17.50 1.75
CA VAL A 161 -4.64 -17.46 1.97
C VAL A 161 -4.28 -17.02 3.39
N VAL A 162 -5.00 -16.03 3.94
CA VAL A 162 -4.77 -15.57 5.32
C VAL A 162 -5.16 -16.66 6.33
N GLN A 163 -6.30 -17.32 6.12
CA GLN A 163 -6.82 -18.37 7.00
C GLN A 163 -5.95 -19.64 6.96
N GLU A 164 -5.38 -20.01 5.81
CA GLU A 164 -4.40 -21.09 5.69
C GLU A 164 -3.16 -20.83 6.57
N ILE A 165 -2.77 -19.56 6.73
CA ILE A 165 -1.58 -19.19 7.52
C ILE A 165 -1.92 -19.06 9.01
N LYS A 166 -3.07 -18.47 9.34
CA LYS A 166 -3.58 -18.29 10.69
C LYS A 166 -5.10 -18.23 10.67
N GLU A 167 -5.72 -19.38 10.94
CA GLU A 167 -7.17 -19.58 10.85
C GLU A 167 -7.97 -18.60 11.73
N SER A 168 -7.49 -18.33 12.95
CA SER A 168 -8.14 -17.45 13.92
C SER A 168 -7.90 -15.96 13.70
N LEU A 169 -7.22 -15.54 12.63
CA LEU A 169 -6.91 -14.13 12.39
C LEU A 169 -8.17 -13.37 11.94
N PRO A 170 -8.69 -12.38 12.71
CA PRO A 170 -9.79 -11.55 12.25
C PRO A 170 -9.37 -10.71 11.05
N ILE A 171 -10.23 -10.66 10.04
CA ILE A 171 -10.03 -9.94 8.78
C ILE A 171 -11.09 -8.85 8.65
N PHE A 172 -10.64 -7.60 8.48
CA PHE A 172 -11.51 -6.45 8.21
C PHE A 172 -11.29 -5.91 6.80
N TYR A 173 -12.35 -5.35 6.23
CA TYR A 173 -12.33 -4.72 4.91
C TYR A 173 -12.44 -3.21 5.05
N THR A 174 -11.61 -2.47 4.32
CA THR A 174 -11.66 -1.00 4.31
C THR A 174 -11.90 -0.48 2.91
N ARG A 175 -12.63 0.65 2.86
CA ARG A 175 -12.86 1.45 1.66
C ARG A 175 -12.32 2.86 1.87
N MET A 176 -11.81 3.48 0.81
CA MET A 176 -11.43 4.89 0.84
C MET A 176 -12.49 5.69 0.08
N THR A 177 -13.23 6.53 0.77
CA THR A 177 -14.25 7.39 0.16
C THR A 177 -13.79 8.84 0.17
N PRO A 178 -13.66 9.48 -1.00
CA PRO A 178 -13.42 10.92 -1.08
C PRO A 178 -14.49 11.65 -0.28
N SER A 179 -14.10 12.71 0.44
CA SER A 179 -15.05 13.52 1.23
C SER A 179 -15.34 14.87 0.59
N TYR A 180 -14.30 15.51 0.05
CA TYR A 180 -14.39 16.79 -0.64
C TYR A 180 -13.15 16.99 -1.52
N PHE A 181 -13.24 17.89 -2.48
CA PHE A 181 -12.08 18.44 -3.18
C PHE A 181 -11.64 19.74 -2.49
N PHE A 182 -10.41 20.19 -2.74
CA PHE A 182 -9.95 21.51 -2.31
C PHE A 182 -9.19 22.18 -3.45
N GLU A 183 -9.22 23.51 -3.48
CA GLU A 183 -8.52 24.28 -4.50
C GLU A 183 -7.01 24.32 -4.19
N LEU A 184 -6.15 24.02 -5.17
CA LEU A 184 -4.70 23.97 -4.98
C LEU A 184 -4.10 25.28 -4.42
N ARG A 185 -4.67 26.42 -4.80
CA ARG A 185 -4.25 27.75 -4.32
C ARG A 185 -4.85 28.12 -2.96
N ASN A 186 -5.89 27.41 -2.53
CA ASN A 186 -6.60 27.68 -1.29
C ASN A 186 -7.16 26.38 -0.69
N ILE A 187 -6.33 25.70 0.11
CA ILE A 187 -6.65 24.40 0.72
C ILE A 187 -7.87 24.50 1.66
N SER A 188 -8.15 25.68 2.21
CA SER A 188 -9.31 25.91 3.07
C SER A 188 -10.63 25.92 2.30
N LYS A 189 -10.60 26.19 0.99
CA LYS A 189 -11.79 26.20 0.14
C LYS A 189 -12.12 24.77 -0.29
N LYS A 190 -13.11 24.19 0.38
CA LYS A 190 -13.64 22.85 0.08
C LYS A 190 -14.70 22.93 -1.02
N MET A 191 -14.62 22.02 -1.99
CA MET A 191 -15.59 21.83 -3.06
C MET A 191 -16.29 20.49 -2.89
N HIS A 192 -17.59 20.47 -3.13
CA HIS A 192 -18.40 19.26 -3.05
C HIS A 192 -18.02 18.26 -4.15
N LEU A 193 -18.17 16.95 -3.88
CA LEU A 193 -17.84 15.90 -4.85
C LEU A 193 -18.68 16.00 -6.13
N GLY A 194 -19.89 16.54 -6.04
CA GLY A 194 -20.74 16.79 -7.19
C GLY A 194 -20.17 17.79 -8.20
N ALA A 195 -19.11 18.53 -7.86
CA ALA A 195 -18.46 19.47 -8.79
C ALA A 195 -17.84 18.81 -10.02
N VAL A 196 -17.66 17.48 -10.01
CA VAL A 196 -17.10 16.73 -11.15
C VAL A 196 -18.15 15.92 -11.92
N LEU A 197 -19.43 15.97 -11.52
CA LEU A 197 -20.50 15.29 -12.25
C LEU A 197 -20.58 15.85 -13.68
N ASN A 198 -20.62 14.96 -14.66
CA ASN A 198 -20.62 15.29 -16.10
C ASN A 198 -19.42 16.13 -16.58
N ALA A 199 -18.33 16.21 -15.80
CA ALA A 199 -17.11 16.91 -16.21
C ALA A 199 -16.12 15.95 -16.90
N VAL A 200 -15.24 16.52 -17.73
CA VAL A 200 -14.02 15.85 -18.18
C VAL A 200 -12.92 16.14 -17.16
N VAL A 201 -12.40 15.08 -16.54
CA VAL A 201 -11.46 15.16 -15.42
C VAL A 201 -10.12 14.56 -15.81
N LEU A 202 -9.03 15.29 -15.58
CA LEU A 202 -7.67 14.75 -15.64
C LEU A 202 -7.18 14.46 -14.22
N CYS A 203 -6.92 13.18 -13.93
CA CYS A 203 -6.31 12.72 -12.68
C CYS A 203 -4.79 12.75 -12.80
N VAL A 204 -4.14 13.63 -12.05
CA VAL A 204 -2.68 13.70 -11.95
C VAL A 204 -2.28 13.07 -10.63
N SER A 205 -1.36 12.10 -10.66
CA SER A 205 -1.02 11.36 -9.43
C SER A 205 0.48 11.19 -9.22
N ALA A 206 0.93 11.29 -7.97
CA ALA A 206 2.31 10.99 -7.54
C ALA A 206 2.32 10.08 -6.31
N ILE A 207 1.42 9.09 -6.30
CA ILE A 207 1.18 8.17 -5.19
C ILE A 207 1.53 6.73 -5.54
N GLY A 208 1.75 5.91 -4.50
CA GLY A 208 2.07 4.48 -4.66
C GLY A 208 0.98 3.61 -5.34
N SER A 209 -0.26 4.09 -5.49
CA SER A 209 -1.33 3.39 -6.24
C SER A 209 -2.22 4.35 -7.04
N PRO A 210 -1.75 4.82 -8.22
CA PRO A 210 -2.51 5.72 -9.09
C PRO A 210 -3.87 5.15 -9.51
N TYR A 211 -3.90 3.84 -9.75
CA TYR A 211 -5.11 3.15 -10.19
C TYR A 211 -6.25 3.23 -9.15
N ALA A 212 -5.92 3.15 -7.85
CA ALA A 212 -6.94 3.26 -6.81
C ALA A 212 -7.58 4.66 -6.79
N PHE A 213 -6.78 5.71 -7.05
CA PHE A 213 -7.27 7.09 -7.15
C PHE A 213 -8.19 7.27 -8.37
N VAL A 214 -7.76 6.84 -9.55
CA VAL A 214 -8.58 6.92 -10.78
C VAL A 214 -9.89 6.18 -10.62
N ARG A 215 -9.88 4.95 -10.07
CA ARG A 215 -11.11 4.18 -9.82
C ARG A 215 -12.03 4.85 -8.80
N ALA A 216 -11.48 5.47 -7.76
CA ALA A 216 -12.29 6.23 -6.81
C ALA A 216 -12.96 7.44 -7.50
N MET A 217 -12.27 8.10 -8.43
CA MET A 217 -12.83 9.21 -9.20
C MET A 217 -13.91 8.79 -10.20
N GLU A 218 -13.70 7.69 -10.92
CA GLU A 218 -14.71 7.12 -11.82
C GLU A 218 -16.02 6.80 -11.08
N LYS A 219 -15.94 6.31 -9.83
CA LYS A 219 -17.13 6.04 -8.99
C LYS A 219 -17.95 7.29 -8.64
N ILE A 220 -17.39 8.49 -8.71
CA ILE A 220 -18.11 9.74 -8.42
C ILE A 220 -19.05 10.10 -9.60
N GLY A 221 -18.76 9.63 -10.81
CA GLY A 221 -19.58 9.85 -12.01
C GLY A 221 -19.20 11.07 -12.89
N PRO A 222 -17.92 11.38 -13.15
CA PRO A 222 -17.55 12.30 -14.22
C PRO A 222 -17.90 11.71 -15.61
N LEU A 223 -17.99 12.57 -16.63
CA LEU A 223 -18.25 12.16 -18.02
C LEU A 223 -17.08 11.35 -18.59
N PHE A 224 -15.85 11.78 -18.28
CA PHE A 224 -14.63 11.12 -18.71
C PHE A 224 -13.51 11.36 -17.70
N VAL A 225 -12.69 10.33 -17.45
CA VAL A 225 -11.49 10.41 -16.61
C VAL A 225 -10.29 10.02 -17.44
N ASP A 226 -9.35 10.96 -17.60
CA ASP A 226 -8.00 10.67 -18.08
C ASP A 226 -7.01 10.67 -16.91
N ARG A 227 -5.80 10.15 -17.12
CA ARG A 227 -4.78 10.05 -16.08
C ARG A 227 -3.38 10.45 -16.54
N PHE A 228 -2.63 11.03 -15.62
CA PHE A 228 -1.22 11.34 -15.79
C PHE A 228 -0.44 11.01 -14.51
N ASP A 229 0.37 9.95 -14.57
CA ASP A 229 1.01 9.37 -13.39
C ASP A 229 2.51 9.72 -13.35
N PHE A 230 2.95 10.35 -12.26
CA PHE A 230 4.34 10.60 -11.93
C PHE A 230 4.89 9.52 -10.98
N SER A 231 6.21 9.50 -10.80
CA SER A 231 6.84 8.66 -9.78
C SER A 231 6.32 9.01 -8.38
N ASP A 232 6.21 8.02 -7.49
CA ASP A 232 5.79 8.21 -6.11
C ASP A 232 6.64 9.28 -5.42
N HIS A 233 6.00 10.20 -4.69
CA HIS A 233 6.61 11.38 -4.05
C HIS A 233 7.17 12.45 -5.01
N TYR A 234 6.74 12.47 -6.27
CA TYR A 234 7.06 13.57 -7.17
C TYR A 234 6.57 14.92 -6.62
N SER A 235 7.45 15.91 -6.60
CA SER A 235 7.11 17.26 -6.14
C SER A 235 6.55 18.08 -7.30
N PHE A 236 5.24 18.35 -7.27
CA PHE A 236 4.59 19.17 -8.28
C PHE A 236 5.05 20.63 -8.19
N GLN A 237 5.56 21.17 -9.30
CA GLN A 237 5.78 22.61 -9.45
C GLN A 237 4.57 23.23 -10.17
N LEU A 238 4.12 24.40 -9.72
CA LEU A 238 2.93 25.11 -10.24
C LEU A 238 2.99 25.52 -11.73
N LYS A 239 4.06 25.19 -12.45
CA LYS A 239 4.26 25.51 -13.87
C LYS A 239 3.73 24.46 -14.85
N ILE A 240 3.16 23.36 -14.37
CA ILE A 240 2.62 22.32 -15.27
C ILE A 240 1.25 22.77 -15.76
N CYS A 241 1.19 23.23 -17.01
CA CYS A 241 -0.08 23.51 -17.70
C CYS A 241 -0.69 22.20 -18.21
N PHE A 242 -1.95 21.95 -17.86
CA PHE A 242 -2.72 20.83 -18.38
C PHE A 242 -3.87 21.36 -19.25
N PRO A 243 -4.21 20.68 -20.36
CA PRO A 243 -5.19 21.16 -21.34
C PRO A 243 -6.66 20.94 -20.92
N CYS A 244 -6.97 20.68 -19.64
CA CYS A 244 -8.29 20.24 -19.19
C CYS A 244 -8.96 21.23 -18.23
N ASN A 245 -10.29 21.33 -18.32
CA ASN A 245 -11.13 22.22 -17.48
C ASN A 245 -11.09 21.86 -15.99
N HIS A 246 -10.89 20.59 -15.65
CA HIS A 246 -10.73 20.12 -14.27
C HIS A 246 -9.54 19.18 -14.15
N VAL A 247 -8.55 19.59 -13.35
CA VAL A 247 -7.37 18.81 -13.01
C VAL A 247 -7.43 18.48 -11.53
N LEU A 248 -7.44 17.19 -11.21
CA LEU A 248 -7.40 16.72 -9.83
C LEU A 248 -6.03 16.10 -9.57
N VAL A 249 -5.38 16.53 -8.49
CA VAL A 249 -4.03 16.10 -8.13
C VAL A 249 -4.07 15.29 -6.84
N SER A 250 -3.44 14.11 -6.84
CA SER A 250 -3.28 13.26 -5.65
C SER A 250 -1.84 12.82 -5.41
#